data_AF-B9T853-F1
#
_entry.id   AF-B9T853-F1
#
_cell.length_a   1.000
_cell.length_b   1.000
_cell.length_c   1.000
_cell.angle_alpha   90.00
_cell.angle_beta   90.00
_cell.angle_gamma   90.00
#
_symmetry.space_group_name_H-M   'P 1'
#
loop_
_entity.id
_entity.type
_entity.pdbx_description
1 polymer ?
#
loop_
_entity_poly.entity_id
_entity_poly.type
_entity_poly.pdbx_seq_one_letter_code
_entity_poly.pdbx_strand_id
1 'polypeptide(L)'
;MEILKTEIINADVFKCLKQKYGQSYQNFMLSKLVPVVGNICESDLGLEATMANVISREVHVIINSAANTRFNERYDVSIDTNTRGTYHLMNFAKYCKNLSLFLQISSAYANGPRKGIIMEKKFSMGDTITGEKSNSENRSTSLPILNVEKEIQLAFDAIDTFQDNSLTQNLKKLGLERAERYGWHDTYAFTKAMGEMIIDSMRGEIPVVIIRPSIIESTYRDPFPGWIQGNRMLDPLMVYYGKGQLTCFLADPNCVVDIVPADTVVNATLAAVAKHGMTREPVINIYQVGSSVVNPLTLQELVTLVFEHFKCNPFLDSKGNPINVTAPMKLCTSVEEFSTHLKTDVAKQREFMAMEFKNSKRPEIYAQKLMELVRQLATIYKPYGFYKGRFDCSNLQGLMENMSEEEKIEFGFDVKSIDWGHYIKNVHVPGLRMHVMQSHKM
;
A
#
# COMPACT_ATOMS: atom_id res chain seq x y z
N MET A 1 -25.70 5.67 9.04
CA MET A 1 -25.82 7.02 8.44
C MET A 1 -24.78 8.01 8.95
N GLU A 2 -24.40 7.99 10.23
CA GLU A 2 -23.38 8.91 10.78
C GLU A 2 -22.01 8.73 10.13
N ILE A 3 -21.50 7.49 10.05
CA ILE A 3 -20.22 7.14 9.39
C ILE A 3 -20.16 7.66 7.95
N LEU A 4 -21.22 7.43 7.15
CA LEU A 4 -21.30 7.93 5.77
C LEU A 4 -21.13 9.46 5.71
N LYS A 5 -21.72 10.18 6.66
CA LYS A 5 -21.62 11.64 6.70
C LYS A 5 -20.21 12.08 7.10
N THR A 6 -19.66 11.52 8.18
CA THR A 6 -18.37 11.95 8.74
C THR A 6 -17.19 11.53 7.87
N GLU A 7 -17.18 10.29 7.38
CA GLU A 7 -16.01 9.71 6.69
C GLU A 7 -16.03 9.87 5.17
N ILE A 8 -17.20 10.07 4.56
CA ILE A 8 -17.32 10.20 3.10
C ILE A 8 -17.84 11.59 2.72
N ILE A 9 -19.09 11.93 3.07
CA ILE A 9 -19.72 13.18 2.58
C ILE A 9 -18.94 14.43 3.03
N ASN A 10 -18.38 14.43 4.24
CA ASN A 10 -17.63 15.56 4.77
C ASN A 10 -16.12 15.47 4.53
N ALA A 11 -15.63 14.40 3.88
CA ALA A 11 -14.20 14.25 3.65
C ALA A 11 -13.69 15.28 2.63
N ASP A 12 -12.49 15.83 2.89
CA ASP A 12 -11.87 16.86 2.06
C ASP A 12 -11.67 16.45 0.60
N VAL A 13 -11.53 15.14 0.34
CA VAL A 13 -11.39 14.61 -1.03
C VAL A 13 -12.57 15.00 -1.92
N PHE A 14 -13.76 15.15 -1.35
CA PHE A 14 -14.97 15.53 -2.08
C PHE A 14 -15.16 17.05 -2.21
N LYS A 15 -14.18 17.89 -1.82
CA LYS A 15 -14.32 19.36 -1.87
C LYS A 15 -14.64 19.89 -3.27
N CYS A 16 -14.09 19.29 -4.32
CA CYS A 16 -14.34 19.71 -5.70
C CYS A 16 -15.79 19.42 -6.11
N LEU A 17 -16.35 18.28 -5.67
CA LEU A 17 -17.77 17.98 -5.86
C LEU A 17 -18.66 18.91 -5.03
N LYS A 18 -18.25 19.23 -3.80
CA LYS A 18 -18.97 20.19 -2.95
C LYS A 18 -19.02 21.59 -3.59
N GLN A 19 -17.93 22.05 -4.18
CA GLN A 19 -17.88 23.31 -4.93
C GLN A 19 -18.77 23.26 -6.17
N LYS A 20 -18.72 22.16 -6.94
CA LYS A 20 -19.51 21.99 -8.17
C LYS A 20 -21.02 21.98 -7.91
N TYR A 21 -21.48 21.28 -6.87
CA TYR A 21 -22.91 21.09 -6.60
C TYR A 21 -23.48 22.07 -5.57
N GLY A 22 -22.64 22.84 -4.87
CA GLY A 22 -23.08 23.88 -3.92
C GLY A 22 -24.10 23.35 -2.91
N GLN A 23 -25.27 24.00 -2.83
CA GLN A 23 -26.35 23.61 -1.93
C GLN A 23 -26.93 22.21 -2.23
N SER A 24 -26.82 21.74 -3.47
CA SER A 24 -27.30 20.42 -3.89
C SER A 24 -26.31 19.29 -3.62
N TYR A 25 -25.11 19.57 -3.09
CA TYR A 25 -24.06 18.58 -2.88
C TYR A 25 -24.51 17.38 -2.04
N GLN A 26 -25.14 17.61 -0.89
CA GLN A 26 -25.58 16.51 -0.03
C GLN A 26 -26.64 15.64 -0.71
N ASN A 27 -27.61 16.26 -1.39
CA ASN A 27 -28.64 15.55 -2.13
C ASN A 27 -28.02 14.72 -3.27
N PHE A 28 -27.05 15.28 -3.99
CA PHE A 28 -26.31 14.56 -5.02
C PHE A 28 -25.58 13.34 -4.45
N MET A 29 -24.82 13.50 -3.37
CA MET A 29 -24.10 12.38 -2.73
C MET A 29 -25.06 11.28 -2.26
N LEU A 30 -26.16 11.66 -1.59
CA LEU A 30 -27.17 10.70 -1.11
C LEU A 30 -27.96 10.03 -2.23
N SER A 31 -28.02 10.62 -3.42
CA SER A 31 -28.61 9.98 -4.61
C SER A 31 -27.72 8.92 -5.25
N LYS A 32 -26.42 8.91 -4.91
CA LYS A 32 -25.41 8.01 -5.49
C LYS A 32 -24.87 6.97 -4.50
N LEU A 33 -24.96 7.24 -3.20
CA LEU A 33 -24.34 6.44 -2.15
C LEU A 33 -25.38 5.71 -1.30
N VAL A 34 -25.29 4.38 -1.29
CA VAL A 34 -26.06 3.51 -0.38
C VAL A 34 -25.06 2.82 0.55
N PRO A 35 -24.97 3.23 1.83
CA PRO A 35 -24.07 2.59 2.77
C PRO A 35 -24.64 1.25 3.22
N VAL A 36 -23.82 0.21 3.23
CA VAL A 36 -24.21 -1.13 3.63
C VAL A 36 -23.26 -1.60 4.74
N VAL A 37 -23.82 -2.12 5.83
CA VAL A 37 -23.05 -2.70 6.93
C VAL A 37 -22.71 -4.14 6.56
N GLY A 38 -21.43 -4.49 6.64
CA GLY A 38 -20.96 -5.84 6.35
C GLY A 38 -19.48 -6.00 6.73
N ASN A 39 -19.03 -7.25 6.72
CA ASN A 39 -17.67 -7.66 7.01
C ASN A 39 -17.25 -8.75 6.01
N ILE A 40 -16.22 -8.49 5.20
CA ILE A 40 -15.79 -9.43 4.16
C ILE A 40 -15.25 -10.75 4.73
N CYS A 41 -14.87 -10.78 6.00
CA CYS A 41 -14.40 -11.99 6.69
C CYS A 41 -15.52 -12.99 7.00
N GLU A 42 -16.79 -12.57 6.87
CA GLU A 42 -17.97 -13.36 7.18
C GLU A 42 -18.65 -13.89 5.92
N SER A 43 -19.36 -15.01 6.06
CA SER A 43 -20.22 -15.55 5.01
C SER A 43 -21.24 -14.52 4.56
N ASP A 44 -21.56 -14.50 3.26
CA ASP A 44 -22.42 -13.49 2.63
C ASP A 44 -22.02 -12.04 2.98
N LEU A 45 -20.73 -11.82 3.25
CA LEU A 45 -20.12 -10.53 3.58
C LEU A 45 -20.67 -9.90 4.86
N GLY A 46 -21.22 -10.70 5.78
CA GLY A 46 -21.86 -10.21 7.00
C GLY A 46 -23.11 -9.35 6.71
N LEU A 47 -23.69 -9.48 5.51
CA LEU A 47 -24.87 -8.72 5.10
C LEU A 47 -26.13 -9.33 5.70
N GLU A 48 -27.11 -8.47 6.00
CA GLU A 48 -28.47 -8.94 6.25
C GLU A 48 -29.01 -9.67 5.00
N ALA A 49 -29.66 -10.81 5.17
CA ALA A 49 -30.11 -11.67 4.06
C ALA A 49 -31.01 -10.93 3.04
N THR A 50 -31.87 -10.01 3.51
CA THR A 50 -32.73 -9.19 2.64
C THR A 50 -31.89 -8.28 1.75
N MET A 51 -30.89 -7.61 2.33
CA MET A 51 -29.96 -6.71 1.64
C MET A 51 -29.05 -7.48 0.68
N ALA A 52 -28.51 -8.62 1.11
CA ALA A 52 -27.71 -9.51 0.26
C ALA A 52 -28.46 -9.93 -1.02
N ASN A 53 -29.75 -10.27 -0.89
CA ASN A 53 -30.60 -10.62 -2.02
C ASN A 53 -30.89 -9.44 -2.97
N VAL A 54 -31.04 -8.21 -2.44
CA VAL A 54 -31.16 -7.01 -3.29
C VAL A 54 -29.86 -6.75 -4.05
N ILE A 55 -28.73 -6.71 -3.34
CA ILE A 55 -27.41 -6.42 -3.92
C ILE A 55 -27.06 -7.45 -5.02
N SER A 56 -27.23 -8.74 -4.75
CA SER A 56 -26.97 -9.81 -5.73
C SER A 56 -27.85 -9.74 -7.00
N ARG A 57 -28.99 -9.05 -6.95
CA ARG A 57 -29.84 -8.85 -8.13
C ARG A 57 -29.48 -7.61 -8.91
N GLU A 58 -28.92 -6.57 -8.28
CA GLU A 58 -28.75 -5.25 -8.89
C GLU A 58 -27.30 -4.89 -9.21
N VAL A 59 -26.32 -5.53 -8.57
CA VAL A 59 -24.90 -5.22 -8.78
C VAL A 59 -24.43 -5.72 -10.14
N HIS A 60 -23.77 -4.80 -10.87
CA HIS A 60 -23.15 -5.07 -12.16
C HIS A 60 -21.62 -5.16 -12.07
N VAL A 61 -21.00 -4.41 -11.16
CA VAL A 61 -19.55 -4.42 -10.97
C VAL A 61 -19.24 -4.50 -9.48
N ILE A 62 -18.34 -5.39 -9.10
CA ILE A 62 -17.79 -5.46 -7.74
C ILE A 62 -16.34 -4.96 -7.80
N ILE A 63 -16.02 -3.94 -7.02
CA ILE A 63 -14.64 -3.45 -6.83
C ILE A 63 -14.23 -3.81 -5.41
N ASN A 64 -13.41 -4.85 -5.26
CA ASN A 64 -12.83 -5.22 -3.98
C ASN A 64 -11.55 -4.42 -3.69
N SER A 65 -11.67 -3.39 -2.86
CA SER A 65 -10.55 -2.65 -2.28
C SER A 65 -10.35 -2.92 -0.78
N ALA A 66 -11.16 -3.81 -0.18
CA ALA A 66 -11.06 -4.14 1.24
C ALA A 66 -9.82 -5.00 1.49
N ALA A 67 -8.98 -4.59 2.44
CA ALA A 67 -7.72 -5.25 2.73
C ALA A 67 -7.14 -4.84 4.08
N ASN A 68 -6.37 -5.73 4.69
CA ASN A 68 -5.38 -5.35 5.67
C ASN A 68 -4.08 -4.99 4.95
N THR A 69 -3.59 -3.77 5.12
CA THR A 69 -2.42 -3.22 4.40
C THR A 69 -1.19 -3.03 5.29
N ARG A 70 -1.24 -3.50 6.55
CA ARG A 70 -0.13 -3.36 7.50
C ARG A 70 0.85 -4.50 7.33
N PHE A 71 2.12 -4.19 7.08
CA PHE A 71 3.18 -5.19 6.85
C PHE A 71 3.46 -6.10 8.06
N ASN A 72 3.17 -5.63 9.28
CA ASN A 72 3.43 -6.35 10.52
C ASN A 72 2.15 -6.52 11.35
N GLU A 73 1.06 -6.91 10.69
CA GLU A 73 -0.18 -7.31 11.34
C GLU A 73 -0.17 -8.79 11.72
N ARG A 74 -1.03 -9.18 12.66
CA ARG A 74 -1.23 -10.59 13.01
C ARG A 74 -1.62 -11.41 11.77
N TYR A 75 -1.13 -12.65 11.71
CA TYR A 75 -1.33 -13.51 10.56
C TYR A 75 -2.79 -13.89 10.33
N ASP A 76 -3.51 -14.25 11.39
CA ASP A 76 -4.94 -14.56 11.36
C ASP A 76 -5.77 -13.39 10.80
N VAL A 77 -5.52 -12.17 11.24
CA VAL A 77 -6.22 -10.98 10.73
C VAL A 77 -5.91 -10.74 9.26
N SER A 78 -4.64 -10.87 8.87
CA SER A 78 -4.19 -10.63 7.49
C SER A 78 -4.74 -11.66 6.53
N ILE A 79 -4.70 -12.95 6.89
CA ILE A 79 -5.19 -14.04 6.05
C ILE A 79 -6.72 -14.04 5.99
N ASP A 80 -7.41 -13.73 7.10
CA ASP A 80 -8.87 -13.66 7.10
C ASP A 80 -9.35 -12.54 6.18
N THR A 81 -8.71 -11.37 6.23
CA THR A 81 -9.10 -10.23 5.38
C THR A 81 -8.67 -10.40 3.92
N ASN A 82 -7.38 -10.61 3.68
CA ASN A 82 -6.81 -10.55 2.32
C ASN A 82 -6.96 -11.85 1.53
N THR A 83 -7.20 -12.97 2.20
CA THR A 83 -7.28 -14.30 1.59
C THR A 83 -8.69 -14.86 1.75
N ARG A 84 -9.14 -15.16 2.97
CA ARG A 84 -10.50 -15.70 3.20
C ARG A 84 -11.59 -14.72 2.79
N GLY A 85 -11.39 -13.42 2.99
CA GLY A 85 -12.33 -12.39 2.57
C GLY A 85 -12.50 -12.30 1.05
N THR A 86 -11.44 -12.60 0.29
CA THR A 86 -11.54 -12.70 -1.18
C THR A 86 -12.35 -13.92 -1.60
N TYR A 87 -12.27 -15.03 -0.85
CA TYR A 87 -13.12 -16.20 -1.06
C TYR A 87 -14.59 -15.85 -0.85
N HIS A 88 -14.93 -15.20 0.26
CA HIS A 88 -16.31 -14.80 0.56
C HIS A 88 -16.88 -13.83 -0.48
N LEU A 89 -16.09 -12.83 -0.90
CA LEU A 89 -16.47 -11.89 -1.96
C LEU A 89 -16.68 -12.56 -3.31
N MET A 90 -15.77 -13.45 -3.72
CA MET A 90 -15.93 -14.17 -4.98
C MET A 90 -17.09 -15.16 -4.93
N ASN A 91 -17.35 -15.78 -3.77
CA ASN A 91 -18.52 -16.63 -3.59
C ASN A 91 -19.83 -15.82 -3.70
N PHE A 92 -19.89 -14.64 -3.08
CA PHE A 92 -21.01 -13.72 -3.22
C PHE A 92 -21.18 -13.24 -4.67
N ALA A 93 -20.07 -12.96 -5.36
CA ALA A 93 -20.05 -12.55 -6.76
C ALA A 93 -20.71 -13.59 -7.69
N LYS A 94 -20.56 -14.90 -7.41
CA LYS A 94 -21.24 -15.97 -8.16
C LYS A 94 -22.75 -15.97 -8.04
N TYR A 95 -23.29 -15.43 -6.95
CA TYR A 95 -24.73 -15.26 -6.79
C TYR A 95 -25.26 -14.00 -7.51
N CYS A 96 -24.37 -13.10 -7.95
CA CYS A 96 -24.74 -11.85 -8.58
C CYS A 96 -25.16 -12.06 -10.05
N LYS A 97 -26.46 -11.93 -10.35
CA LYS A 97 -27.02 -12.31 -11.66
C LYS A 97 -26.62 -11.38 -12.80
N ASN A 98 -26.39 -10.10 -12.49
CA ASN A 98 -26.09 -9.06 -13.47
C ASN A 98 -24.61 -8.67 -13.49
N LEU A 99 -23.76 -9.43 -12.78
CA LEU A 99 -22.35 -9.13 -12.65
C LEU A 99 -21.65 -9.22 -14.01
N SER A 100 -21.10 -8.10 -14.46
CA SER A 100 -20.28 -8.01 -15.67
C SER A 100 -18.79 -8.07 -15.38
N LEU A 101 -18.36 -7.69 -14.17
CA LEU A 101 -16.95 -7.64 -13.81
C LEU A 101 -16.73 -7.73 -12.29
N PHE A 102 -15.74 -8.52 -11.89
CA PHE A 102 -15.14 -8.49 -10.56
C PHE A 102 -13.73 -7.87 -10.64
N LEU A 103 -13.49 -6.81 -9.88
CA LEU A 103 -12.17 -6.17 -9.80
C LEU A 103 -11.55 -6.37 -8.42
N GLN A 104 -10.30 -6.83 -8.39
CA GLN A 104 -9.49 -6.99 -7.18
C GLN A 104 -8.37 -5.95 -7.14
N ILE A 105 -8.29 -5.18 -6.04
CA ILE A 105 -7.09 -4.40 -5.71
C ILE A 105 -6.10 -5.31 -4.96
N SER A 106 -5.00 -5.64 -5.63
CA SER A 106 -3.87 -6.37 -5.07
C SER A 106 -2.70 -5.42 -4.81
N SER A 107 -1.46 -5.85 -5.03
CA SER A 107 -0.26 -5.03 -4.97
C SER A 107 0.79 -5.58 -5.92
N ALA A 108 1.59 -4.70 -6.55
CA ALA A 108 2.75 -5.12 -7.32
C ALA A 108 3.74 -5.93 -6.47
N TYR A 109 3.81 -5.65 -5.17
CA TYR A 109 4.64 -6.38 -4.21
C TYR A 109 4.11 -7.77 -3.84
N ALA A 110 2.89 -8.16 -4.26
CA ALA A 110 2.46 -9.57 -4.23
C ALA A 110 3.42 -10.47 -5.02
N ASN A 111 4.21 -9.89 -5.94
CA ASN A 111 5.30 -10.58 -6.61
C ASN A 111 6.51 -10.90 -5.71
N GLY A 112 6.51 -10.50 -4.44
CA GLY A 112 7.59 -10.75 -3.49
C GLY A 112 8.97 -10.29 -4.01
N PRO A 113 10.08 -10.86 -3.51
CA PRO A 113 11.45 -10.41 -3.77
C PRO A 113 12.00 -10.87 -5.13
N ARG A 114 11.17 -10.94 -6.17
CA ARG A 114 11.61 -11.21 -7.55
C ARG A 114 12.54 -10.07 -8.03
N LYS A 115 13.45 -10.40 -8.93
CA LYS A 115 14.48 -9.48 -9.45
C LYS A 115 14.29 -9.25 -10.95
N GLY A 116 14.78 -8.13 -11.46
CA GLY A 116 14.66 -7.77 -12.87
C GLY A 116 13.27 -7.26 -13.22
N ILE A 117 12.91 -7.35 -14.50
CA ILE A 117 11.57 -6.95 -14.97
C ILE A 117 10.58 -8.06 -14.61
N ILE A 118 9.54 -7.70 -13.85
CA ILE A 118 8.50 -8.60 -13.35
C ILE A 118 7.26 -8.40 -14.22
N MET A 119 6.92 -9.44 -14.97
CA MET A 119 5.79 -9.45 -15.90
C MET A 119 4.44 -9.56 -15.18
N GLU A 120 3.39 -9.08 -15.84
CA GLU A 120 1.99 -9.12 -15.38
C GLU A 120 1.39 -10.54 -15.46
N LYS A 121 1.93 -11.46 -14.65
CA LYS A 121 1.51 -12.88 -14.60
C LYS A 121 0.55 -13.15 -13.44
N LYS A 122 -0.44 -14.01 -13.69
CA LYS A 122 -1.37 -14.48 -12.65
C LYS A 122 -0.68 -15.43 -11.66
N PHE A 123 -1.21 -15.49 -10.45
CA PHE A 123 -0.88 -16.54 -9.49
C PHE A 123 -1.91 -17.67 -9.59
N SER A 124 -1.44 -18.90 -9.56
CA SER A 124 -2.25 -20.11 -9.52
C SER A 124 -2.03 -20.86 -8.20
N MET A 125 -3.01 -21.69 -7.83
CA MET A 125 -2.97 -22.44 -6.58
C MET A 125 -1.72 -23.32 -6.50
N GLY A 126 -0.96 -23.18 -5.41
CA GLY A 126 0.28 -23.91 -5.19
C GLY A 126 1.54 -23.15 -5.60
N ASP A 127 1.42 -22.00 -6.26
CA ASP A 127 2.57 -21.18 -6.65
C ASP A 127 3.38 -20.73 -5.43
N THR A 128 4.71 -20.79 -5.56
CA THR A 128 5.64 -20.29 -4.55
C THR A 128 6.82 -19.61 -5.23
N ILE A 129 7.34 -18.55 -4.61
CA ILE A 129 8.54 -17.86 -5.11
C ILE A 129 9.78 -18.72 -4.85
N THR A 130 9.79 -19.50 -3.77
CA THR A 130 10.87 -20.47 -3.49
C THR A 130 10.96 -21.54 -4.58
N GLY A 131 9.82 -22.04 -5.08
CA GLY A 131 9.78 -23.03 -6.15
C GLY A 131 10.34 -22.52 -7.48
N GLU A 132 10.06 -21.27 -7.84
CA GLU A 132 10.58 -20.64 -9.05
C GLU A 132 12.11 -20.57 -9.08
N LYS A 133 12.73 -20.21 -7.95
CA LYS A 133 14.20 -20.11 -7.83
C LYS A 133 14.90 -21.47 -7.96
N SER A 134 14.24 -22.55 -7.54
CA SER A 134 14.81 -23.90 -7.61
C SER A 134 14.69 -24.53 -9.00
N ASN A 135 13.69 -24.14 -9.81
CA ASN A 135 13.61 -24.59 -11.21
C ASN A 135 14.73 -23.98 -12.07
N SER A 136 15.31 -22.85 -11.65
CA SER A 136 16.52 -22.28 -12.27
C SER A 136 17.84 -22.85 -11.73
N GLU A 137 17.82 -23.50 -10.56
CA GLU A 137 19.02 -24.02 -9.88
C GLU A 137 18.76 -25.49 -9.50
N ASN A 138 19.09 -26.45 -10.38
CA ASN A 138 18.97 -27.91 -10.17
C ASN A 138 19.27 -28.36 -8.71
N ARG A 139 18.25 -28.43 -7.85
CA ARG A 139 18.36 -28.95 -6.48
C ARG A 139 17.22 -29.91 -6.17
N SER A 140 17.60 -31.09 -5.71
CA SER A 140 16.75 -32.27 -5.43
C SER A 140 16.11 -32.25 -4.04
N THR A 141 15.66 -31.09 -3.57
CA THR A 141 14.90 -30.97 -2.30
C THR A 141 13.42 -30.82 -2.60
N SER A 142 12.56 -31.57 -1.89
CA SER A 142 11.10 -31.42 -1.99
C SER A 142 10.70 -29.98 -1.69
N LEU A 143 10.28 -29.25 -2.72
CA LEU A 143 9.87 -27.86 -2.59
C LEU A 143 8.59 -27.75 -1.76
N PRO A 144 8.45 -26.73 -0.90
CA PRO A 144 7.23 -26.55 -0.14
C PRO A 144 6.10 -26.22 -1.11
N ILE A 145 5.08 -27.08 -1.20
CA ILE A 145 3.85 -26.79 -1.93
C ILE A 145 2.97 -25.91 -1.04
N LEU A 146 2.56 -24.75 -1.54
CA LEU A 146 1.63 -23.88 -0.84
C LEU A 146 0.22 -24.46 -0.91
N ASN A 147 -0.39 -24.71 0.24
CA ASN A 147 -1.79 -25.07 0.33
C ASN A 147 -2.51 -23.96 1.10
N VAL A 148 -3.23 -23.11 0.38
CA VAL A 148 -3.89 -21.92 0.94
C VAL A 148 -4.88 -22.30 2.04
N GLU A 149 -5.64 -23.38 1.86
CA GLU A 149 -6.60 -23.85 2.88
C GLU A 149 -5.90 -24.26 4.19
N LYS A 150 -4.77 -24.97 4.08
CA LYS A 150 -3.96 -25.32 5.26
C LYS A 150 -3.35 -24.11 5.95
N GLU A 151 -3.00 -23.06 5.19
CA GLU A 151 -2.51 -21.81 5.77
C GLU A 151 -3.61 -21.06 6.53
N ILE A 152 -4.83 -21.04 5.98
CA ILE A 152 -6.01 -20.49 6.67
C ILE A 152 -6.24 -21.24 7.98
N GLN A 153 -6.31 -22.57 7.94
CA GLN A 153 -6.51 -23.39 9.13
C GLN A 153 -5.42 -23.15 10.17
N LEU A 154 -4.15 -23.16 9.75
CA LEU A 154 -3.00 -22.92 10.63
C LEU A 154 -3.11 -21.57 11.36
N ALA A 155 -3.52 -20.51 10.66
CA ALA A 155 -3.61 -19.18 11.24
C ALA A 155 -4.68 -19.09 12.33
N PHE A 156 -5.81 -19.76 12.15
CA PHE A 156 -6.89 -19.80 13.15
C PHE A 156 -6.58 -20.75 14.31
N ASP A 157 -6.03 -21.94 14.06
CA ASP A 157 -5.62 -22.88 15.12
C ASP A 157 -4.53 -22.28 16.03
N ALA A 158 -3.69 -21.40 15.48
CA ALA A 158 -2.68 -20.68 16.24
C ALA A 158 -3.27 -19.72 17.29
N ILE A 159 -4.52 -19.26 17.11
CA ILE A 159 -5.20 -18.40 18.09
C ILE A 159 -5.43 -19.17 19.40
N ASP A 160 -5.93 -20.40 19.29
CA ASP A 160 -6.21 -21.26 20.45
C ASP A 160 -4.94 -21.83 21.08
N THR A 161 -3.86 -21.93 20.29
CA THR A 161 -2.57 -22.50 20.74
C THR A 161 -1.73 -21.49 21.53
N PHE A 162 -1.79 -20.20 21.21
CA PHE A 162 -0.97 -19.19 21.86
C PHE A 162 -1.66 -18.58 23.08
N GLN A 163 -0.88 -18.35 24.16
CA GLN A 163 -1.38 -17.68 25.36
C GLN A 163 -1.61 -16.17 25.12
N ASP A 164 -2.71 -15.63 25.65
CA ASP A 164 -3.20 -14.25 25.44
C ASP A 164 -2.10 -13.17 25.51
N ASN A 165 -1.23 -13.22 26.52
CA ASN A 165 -0.21 -12.18 26.75
C ASN A 165 0.88 -12.10 25.65
N SER A 166 1.02 -13.14 24.83
CA SER A 166 2.01 -13.21 23.73
C SER A 166 1.37 -13.43 22.35
N LEU A 167 0.05 -13.63 22.30
CA LEU A 167 -0.72 -13.98 21.10
C LEU A 167 -0.40 -13.06 19.91
N THR A 168 -0.47 -11.74 20.11
CA THR A 168 -0.25 -10.77 19.04
C THR A 168 1.17 -10.86 18.45
N GLN A 169 2.20 -11.00 19.29
CA GLN A 169 3.58 -11.08 18.82
C GLN A 169 3.86 -12.42 18.14
N ASN A 170 3.33 -13.52 18.69
CA ASN A 170 3.49 -14.85 18.11
C ASN A 170 2.80 -14.98 16.75
N LEU A 171 1.59 -14.41 16.59
CA LEU A 171 0.89 -14.42 15.29
C LEU A 171 1.58 -13.56 14.25
N LYS A 172 2.18 -12.43 14.63
CA LYS A 172 3.00 -11.62 13.71
C LYS A 172 4.24 -12.39 13.24
N LYS A 173 4.93 -13.03 14.19
CA LYS A 173 6.10 -13.87 13.91
C LYS A 173 5.73 -15.05 13.01
N LEU A 174 4.62 -15.74 13.31
CA LEU A 174 4.12 -16.84 12.50
C LEU A 174 3.89 -16.40 11.05
N GLY A 175 3.18 -15.30 10.82
CA GLY A 175 2.92 -14.80 9.46
C GLY A 175 4.19 -14.52 8.67
N LEU A 176 5.19 -13.91 9.32
CA LEU A 176 6.50 -13.67 8.70
C LEU A 176 7.23 -14.97 8.37
N GLU A 177 7.27 -15.94 9.30
CA GLU A 177 7.87 -17.26 9.07
C GLU A 177 7.18 -18.01 7.91
N ARG A 178 5.85 -17.91 7.80
CA ARG A 178 5.11 -18.50 6.66
C ARG A 178 5.45 -17.81 5.35
N ALA A 179 5.46 -16.48 5.32
CA ALA A 179 5.84 -15.72 4.13
C ALA A 179 7.25 -16.11 3.64
N GLU A 180 8.23 -16.12 4.55
CA GLU A 180 9.62 -16.47 4.25
C GLU A 180 9.75 -17.91 3.74
N ARG A 181 9.01 -18.86 4.34
CA ARG A 181 9.00 -20.27 3.90
C ARG A 181 8.64 -20.42 2.43
N TYR A 182 7.65 -19.66 1.95
CA TYR A 182 7.17 -19.74 0.56
C TYR A 182 7.82 -18.70 -0.37
N GLY A 183 8.71 -17.86 0.17
CA GLY A 183 9.60 -16.98 -0.58
C GLY A 183 9.12 -15.53 -0.69
N TRP A 184 8.10 -15.13 0.06
CA TRP A 184 7.69 -13.74 0.25
C TRP A 184 8.45 -13.09 1.41
N HIS A 185 8.60 -11.77 1.39
CA HIS A 185 9.38 -11.03 2.40
C HIS A 185 8.53 -10.47 3.55
N ASP A 186 7.19 -10.46 3.41
CA ASP A 186 6.27 -10.06 4.48
C ASP A 186 4.90 -10.74 4.33
N THR A 187 4.13 -10.72 5.42
CA THR A 187 2.80 -11.31 5.53
C THR A 187 1.77 -10.65 4.60
N TYR A 188 1.89 -9.34 4.34
CA TYR A 188 0.93 -8.59 3.53
C TYR A 188 1.01 -9.03 2.06
N ALA A 189 2.19 -9.01 1.47
CA ALA A 189 2.44 -9.45 0.11
C ALA A 189 2.05 -10.92 -0.08
N PHE A 190 2.36 -11.76 0.92
CA PHE A 190 2.02 -13.18 0.90
C PHE A 190 0.51 -13.42 0.89
N THR A 191 -0.24 -12.78 1.79
CA THR A 191 -1.71 -12.93 1.87
C THR A 191 -2.43 -12.33 0.67
N LYS A 192 -1.91 -11.25 0.08
CA LYS A 192 -2.39 -10.71 -1.21
C LYS A 192 -2.21 -11.70 -2.36
N ALA A 193 -1.04 -12.34 -2.46
CA ALA A 193 -0.80 -13.36 -3.47
C ALA A 193 -1.76 -14.56 -3.29
N MET A 194 -1.99 -15.03 -2.06
CA MET A 194 -2.96 -16.10 -1.79
C MET A 194 -4.40 -15.70 -2.15
N GLY A 195 -4.79 -14.44 -1.92
CA GLY A 195 -6.10 -13.93 -2.35
C GLY A 195 -6.29 -13.98 -3.87
N GLU A 196 -5.25 -13.64 -4.64
CA GLU A 196 -5.28 -13.80 -6.10
C GLU A 196 -5.39 -15.28 -6.54
N MET A 197 -4.70 -16.20 -5.86
CA MET A 197 -4.78 -17.63 -6.15
C MET A 197 -6.20 -18.18 -5.91
N ILE A 198 -6.86 -17.73 -4.84
CA ILE A 198 -8.26 -18.06 -4.56
C ILE A 198 -9.14 -17.60 -5.70
N ILE A 199 -9.03 -16.33 -6.11
CA ILE A 199 -9.80 -15.76 -7.21
C ILE A 199 -9.60 -16.57 -8.51
N ASP A 200 -8.35 -16.85 -8.92
CA ASP A 200 -8.06 -17.64 -10.12
C ASP A 200 -8.70 -19.03 -10.06
N SER A 201 -8.62 -19.68 -8.89
CA SER A 201 -9.13 -21.04 -8.71
C SER A 201 -10.66 -21.14 -8.74
N MET A 202 -11.36 -20.08 -8.32
CA MET A 202 -12.79 -20.18 -8.06
C MET A 202 -13.67 -19.33 -8.96
N ARG A 203 -13.15 -18.31 -9.66
CA ARG A 203 -13.98 -17.33 -10.42
C ARG A 203 -14.96 -17.95 -11.43
N GLY A 204 -14.67 -19.14 -11.96
CA GLY A 204 -15.44 -19.72 -13.07
C GLY A 204 -15.42 -18.81 -14.29
N GLU A 205 -16.60 -18.49 -14.82
CA GLU A 205 -16.77 -17.62 -16.00
C GLU A 205 -16.81 -16.12 -15.66
N ILE A 206 -16.68 -15.73 -14.38
CA ILE A 206 -16.71 -14.31 -14.00
C ILE A 206 -15.47 -13.61 -14.60
N PRO A 207 -15.65 -12.53 -15.38
CA PRO A 207 -14.55 -11.67 -15.82
C PRO A 207 -13.86 -11.04 -14.63
N VAL A 208 -12.52 -11.08 -14.59
CA VAL A 208 -11.75 -10.53 -13.48
C VAL A 208 -10.73 -9.52 -13.97
N VAL A 209 -10.64 -8.40 -13.26
CA VAL A 209 -9.51 -7.47 -13.35
C VAL A 209 -8.74 -7.49 -12.02
N ILE A 210 -7.42 -7.61 -12.08
CA ILE A 210 -6.54 -7.45 -10.92
C ILE A 210 -5.69 -6.20 -11.15
N ILE A 211 -5.88 -5.19 -10.31
CA ILE A 211 -5.02 -3.99 -10.28
C ILE A 211 -3.95 -4.21 -9.21
N ARG A 212 -2.69 -4.17 -9.63
CA ARG A 212 -1.50 -4.30 -8.77
C ARG A 212 -0.77 -2.95 -8.71
N PRO A 213 -1.20 -2.02 -7.84
CA PRO A 213 -0.46 -0.80 -7.61
C PRO A 213 0.85 -1.08 -6.88
N SER A 214 1.89 -0.29 -7.18
CA SER A 214 3.09 -0.20 -6.34
C SER A 214 2.85 0.73 -5.14
N ILE A 215 3.81 1.56 -4.74
CA ILE A 215 3.68 2.42 -3.56
C ILE A 215 2.76 3.59 -3.91
N ILE A 216 1.54 3.56 -3.38
CA ILE A 216 0.57 4.64 -3.60
C ILE A 216 0.90 5.81 -2.68
N GLU A 217 1.13 6.96 -3.29
CA GLU A 217 1.31 8.23 -2.59
C GLU A 217 0.21 9.23 -2.99
N SER A 218 0.29 10.46 -2.46
CA SER A 218 -0.74 11.48 -2.63
C SER A 218 -1.15 11.71 -4.09
N THR A 219 -2.37 12.20 -4.32
CA THR A 219 -2.85 12.53 -5.67
C THR A 219 -1.92 13.51 -6.39
N TYR A 220 -1.76 13.33 -7.70
CA TYR A 220 -0.97 14.22 -8.53
C TYR A 220 -1.79 15.38 -9.07
N ARG A 221 -3.02 15.10 -9.53
CA ARG A 221 -3.93 16.08 -10.15
C ARG A 221 -5.32 16.01 -9.55
N ASP A 222 -5.95 14.84 -9.56
CA ASP A 222 -7.37 14.69 -9.22
C ASP A 222 -7.60 14.10 -7.83
N PRO A 223 -8.66 14.50 -7.11
CA PRO A 223 -9.53 15.64 -7.40
C PRO A 223 -8.83 17.00 -7.18
N PHE A 224 -7.68 16.99 -6.53
CA PHE A 224 -6.75 18.11 -6.38
C PHE A 224 -5.38 17.56 -5.98
N PRO A 225 -4.27 18.26 -6.27
CA PRO A 225 -2.92 17.78 -5.95
C PRO A 225 -2.68 17.66 -4.44
N GLY A 226 -1.98 16.61 -4.03
CA GLY A 226 -1.44 16.44 -2.68
C GLY A 226 -2.41 15.83 -1.68
N TRP A 227 -3.61 15.40 -2.10
CA TRP A 227 -4.53 14.71 -1.21
C TRP A 227 -3.99 13.32 -0.83
N ILE A 228 -3.96 13.02 0.46
CA ILE A 228 -3.58 11.72 1.01
C ILE A 228 -4.29 11.50 2.34
N GLN A 229 -4.55 10.25 2.68
CA GLN A 229 -5.15 9.87 3.96
C GLN A 229 -4.23 8.94 4.77
N GLY A 230 -3.80 9.45 5.91
CA GLY A 230 -2.93 8.75 6.86
C GLY A 230 -1.45 8.82 6.48
N ASN A 231 -0.61 8.35 7.40
CA ASN A 231 0.84 8.32 7.28
C ASN A 231 1.27 6.91 6.82
N ARG A 232 1.59 6.71 5.54
CA ARG A 232 1.81 5.37 4.95
C ARG A 232 3.18 5.24 4.30
N MET A 233 3.65 4.00 4.20
CA MET A 233 4.87 3.56 3.51
C MET A 233 6.10 4.49 3.64
N LEU A 234 6.29 5.48 2.76
CA LEU A 234 7.46 6.39 2.80
C LEU A 234 7.24 7.63 3.65
N ASP A 235 5.99 8.03 3.87
CA ASP A 235 5.61 9.22 4.63
C ASP A 235 6.30 9.32 5.99
N PRO A 236 6.40 8.24 6.82
CA PRO A 236 7.08 8.35 8.10
C PRO A 236 8.55 8.73 7.93
N LEU A 237 9.24 8.20 6.92
CA LEU A 237 10.64 8.51 6.66
C LEU A 237 10.81 9.99 6.31
N MET A 238 9.94 10.53 5.45
CA MET A 238 9.98 11.95 5.08
C MET A 238 9.65 12.87 6.26
N VAL A 239 8.65 12.52 7.08
CA VAL A 239 8.27 13.30 8.26
C VAL A 239 9.38 13.29 9.31
N TYR A 240 9.95 12.13 9.64
CA TYR A 240 11.03 12.04 10.63
C TYR A 240 12.31 12.72 10.14
N TYR A 241 12.61 12.62 8.85
CA TYR A 241 13.73 13.34 8.25
C TYR A 241 13.53 14.86 8.36
N GLY A 242 12.36 15.38 7.94
CA GLY A 242 12.06 16.81 8.02
C GLY A 242 12.08 17.36 9.45
N LYS A 243 11.76 16.52 10.45
CA LYS A 243 11.85 16.87 11.88
C LYS A 243 13.28 16.79 12.44
N GLY A 244 14.27 16.44 11.63
CA GLY A 244 15.66 16.25 12.05
C GLY A 244 15.89 15.01 12.92
N GLN A 245 14.93 14.07 12.95
CA GLN A 245 14.96 12.89 13.81
C GLN A 245 15.55 11.67 13.10
N LEU A 246 15.48 11.63 11.77
CA LEU A 246 16.02 10.56 10.94
C LEU A 246 17.12 11.12 10.02
N THR A 247 18.38 10.89 10.34
CA THR A 247 19.53 11.41 9.58
C THR A 247 20.20 10.36 8.68
N CYS A 248 19.92 9.07 8.94
CA CYS A 248 20.36 7.97 8.09
C CYS A 248 19.29 6.87 8.00
N PHE A 249 19.36 6.08 6.94
CA PHE A 249 18.46 4.94 6.74
C PHE A 249 19.18 3.76 6.06
N LEU A 250 18.79 2.54 6.40
CA LEU A 250 19.37 1.31 5.83
C LEU A 250 18.69 1.00 4.49
N ALA A 251 19.33 1.37 3.38
CA ALA A 251 18.82 1.14 2.03
C ALA A 251 19.93 1.25 0.97
N ASP A 252 19.70 0.68 -0.20
CA ASP A 252 20.58 0.85 -1.36
C ASP A 252 20.24 2.15 -2.09
N PRO A 253 21.19 3.11 -2.24
CA PRO A 253 20.97 4.37 -2.95
C PRO A 253 20.44 4.20 -4.38
N ASN A 254 20.81 3.11 -5.06
CA ASN A 254 20.42 2.81 -6.43
C ASN A 254 19.13 1.97 -6.52
N CYS A 255 18.51 1.63 -5.38
CA CYS A 255 17.21 0.99 -5.39
C CYS A 255 16.18 1.93 -6.02
N VAL A 256 15.41 1.42 -6.98
CA VAL A 256 14.27 2.15 -7.54
C VAL A 256 13.11 2.00 -6.58
N VAL A 257 12.55 3.13 -6.16
CA VAL A 257 11.34 3.19 -5.35
C VAL A 257 10.18 3.35 -6.31
N ASP A 258 9.37 2.31 -6.45
CA ASP A 258 8.24 2.36 -7.37
C ASP A 258 7.06 3.09 -6.70
N ILE A 259 6.97 4.39 -6.94
CA ILE A 259 5.91 5.27 -6.44
C ILE A 259 4.89 5.50 -7.56
N VAL A 260 3.61 5.59 -7.20
CA VAL A 260 2.54 6.06 -8.09
C VAL A 260 1.55 6.96 -7.34
N PRO A 261 1.02 8.01 -7.97
CA PRO A 261 -0.05 8.82 -7.39
C PRO A 261 -1.39 8.07 -7.26
N ALA A 262 -2.15 8.33 -6.18
CA ALA A 262 -3.44 7.68 -5.93
C ALA A 262 -4.46 7.83 -7.07
N ASP A 263 -4.54 9.00 -7.69
CA ASP A 263 -5.41 9.29 -8.83
C ASP A 263 -5.02 8.51 -10.08
N THR A 264 -3.72 8.26 -10.31
CA THR A 264 -3.27 7.38 -11.39
C THR A 264 -3.83 5.96 -11.21
N VAL A 265 -3.82 5.41 -9.98
CA VAL A 265 -4.39 4.09 -9.69
C VAL A 265 -5.90 4.07 -9.89
N VAL A 266 -6.60 5.10 -9.39
CA VAL A 266 -8.05 5.21 -9.52
C VAL A 266 -8.46 5.29 -10.98
N ASN A 267 -7.79 6.14 -11.77
CA ASN A 267 -8.13 6.32 -13.17
C ASN A 267 -7.82 5.08 -14.01
N ALA A 268 -6.69 4.42 -13.76
CA ALA A 268 -6.39 3.11 -14.38
C ALA A 268 -7.44 2.05 -14.01
N THR A 269 -7.89 2.04 -12.75
CA THR A 269 -8.95 1.14 -12.27
C THR A 269 -10.26 1.39 -13.00
N LEU A 270 -10.70 2.65 -13.10
CA LEU A 270 -11.94 3.02 -13.78
C LEU A 270 -11.88 2.70 -15.27
N ALA A 271 -10.76 2.99 -15.94
CA ALA A 271 -10.54 2.62 -17.33
C ALA A 271 -10.61 1.10 -17.56
N ALA A 272 -9.98 0.32 -16.68
CA ALA A 272 -10.03 -1.15 -16.76
C ALA A 272 -11.46 -1.67 -16.52
N VAL A 273 -12.21 -1.07 -15.60
CA VAL A 273 -13.63 -1.39 -15.37
C VAL A 273 -14.47 -1.09 -16.61
N ALA A 274 -14.28 0.08 -17.23
CA ALA A 274 -15.01 0.46 -18.43
C ALA A 274 -14.75 -0.53 -19.58
N LYS A 275 -13.48 -0.82 -19.89
CA LYS A 275 -13.10 -1.76 -20.95
C LYS A 275 -13.68 -3.16 -20.71
N HIS A 276 -13.38 -3.75 -19.56
CA HIS A 276 -13.67 -5.16 -19.31
C HIS A 276 -15.10 -5.43 -18.85
N GLY A 277 -15.77 -4.45 -18.23
CA GLY A 277 -17.18 -4.53 -17.90
C GLY A 277 -18.10 -4.49 -19.13
N MET A 278 -17.61 -3.94 -20.25
CA MET A 278 -18.31 -3.94 -21.54
C MET A 278 -18.08 -5.23 -22.32
N THR A 279 -16.83 -5.72 -22.43
CA THR A 279 -16.51 -6.94 -23.20
C THR A 279 -16.97 -8.21 -22.50
N ARG A 280 -16.88 -8.26 -21.16
CA ARG A 280 -17.27 -9.40 -20.32
C ARG A 280 -16.60 -10.71 -20.69
N GLU A 281 -15.36 -10.64 -21.20
CA GLU A 281 -14.59 -11.83 -21.51
C GLU A 281 -14.25 -12.60 -20.22
N PRO A 282 -14.46 -13.93 -20.16
CA PRO A 282 -14.27 -14.72 -18.95
C PRO A 282 -12.78 -15.02 -18.68
N VAL A 283 -11.95 -13.97 -18.65
CA VAL A 283 -10.50 -14.01 -18.46
C VAL A 283 -10.07 -13.16 -17.27
N ILE A 284 -8.83 -13.34 -16.83
CA ILE A 284 -8.20 -12.48 -15.82
C ILE A 284 -7.29 -11.50 -16.55
N ASN A 285 -7.58 -10.20 -16.41
CA ASN A 285 -6.72 -9.13 -16.88
C ASN A 285 -5.95 -8.54 -15.70
N ILE A 286 -4.63 -8.44 -15.82
CA ILE A 286 -3.77 -7.95 -14.74
C ILE A 286 -3.11 -6.67 -15.20
N TYR A 287 -3.21 -5.63 -14.37
CA TYR A 287 -2.57 -4.35 -14.58
C TYR A 287 -1.65 -4.02 -13.41
N GLN A 288 -0.34 -4.02 -13.66
CA GLN A 288 0.63 -3.43 -12.75
C GLN A 288 0.64 -1.92 -12.98
N VAL A 289 0.18 -1.18 -11.96
CA VAL A 289 0.25 0.27 -11.93
C VAL A 289 1.51 0.64 -11.17
N GLY A 290 2.58 0.88 -11.91
CA GLY A 290 3.91 1.16 -11.39
C GLY A 290 4.73 2.00 -12.37
N SER A 291 5.69 2.75 -11.84
CA SER A 291 6.55 3.66 -12.58
C SER A 291 7.95 3.08 -12.85
N SER A 292 8.38 2.04 -12.15
CA SER A 292 9.80 1.64 -12.10
C SER A 292 10.45 1.24 -13.43
N VAL A 293 9.69 0.71 -14.40
CA VAL A 293 10.23 0.35 -15.73
C VAL A 293 10.31 1.57 -16.64
N VAL A 294 9.32 2.47 -16.57
CA VAL A 294 9.11 3.51 -17.59
C VAL A 294 9.51 4.92 -17.15
N ASN A 295 9.53 5.18 -15.84
CA ASN A 295 9.90 6.46 -15.23
C ASN A 295 10.53 6.21 -13.84
N PRO A 296 11.71 5.58 -13.77
CA PRO A 296 12.32 5.16 -12.50
C PRO A 296 12.72 6.34 -11.62
N LEU A 297 12.40 6.26 -10.32
CA LEU A 297 12.91 7.14 -9.28
C LEU A 297 13.81 6.35 -8.31
N THR A 298 15.08 6.71 -8.19
CA THR A 298 15.99 6.07 -7.24
C THR A 298 15.81 6.62 -5.82
N LEU A 299 16.18 5.83 -4.80
CA LEU A 299 16.20 6.30 -3.41
C LEU A 299 17.10 7.53 -3.23
N GLN A 300 18.25 7.57 -3.89
CA GLN A 300 19.17 8.70 -3.83
C GLN A 300 18.52 9.99 -4.38
N GLU A 301 17.80 9.90 -5.51
CA GLU A 301 17.06 11.03 -6.08
C GLU A 301 15.92 11.45 -5.15
N LEU A 302 15.12 10.52 -4.64
CA LEU A 302 14.03 10.81 -3.71
C LEU A 302 14.54 11.56 -2.47
N VAL A 303 15.61 11.07 -1.84
CA VAL A 303 16.22 11.71 -0.67
C VAL A 303 16.71 13.12 -1.00
N THR A 304 17.26 13.33 -2.19
CA THR A 304 17.72 14.65 -2.65
C THR A 304 16.55 15.62 -2.80
N LEU A 305 15.46 15.19 -3.46
CA LEU A 305 14.26 16.00 -3.63
C LEU A 305 13.61 16.36 -2.29
N VAL A 306 13.52 15.40 -1.37
CA VAL A 306 12.99 15.62 -0.02
C VAL A 306 13.87 16.61 0.76
N PHE A 307 15.21 16.49 0.67
CA PHE A 307 16.13 17.46 1.26
C PHE A 307 15.94 18.88 0.71
N GLU A 308 15.86 19.02 -0.62
CA GLU A 308 15.62 20.31 -1.28
C GLU A 308 14.33 20.96 -0.78
N HIS A 309 13.25 20.18 -0.61
CA HIS A 309 12.00 20.69 -0.05
C HIS A 309 12.21 21.24 1.37
N PHE A 310 12.76 20.43 2.28
CA PHE A 310 12.89 20.80 3.70
C PHE A 310 13.94 21.89 3.95
N LYS A 311 14.93 22.03 3.06
CA LYS A 311 15.88 23.15 3.09
C LYS A 311 15.19 24.49 2.84
N CYS A 312 14.25 24.54 1.89
CA CYS A 312 13.51 25.77 1.57
C CYS A 312 12.28 25.97 2.47
N ASN A 313 11.66 24.88 2.92
CA ASN A 313 10.44 24.88 3.72
C ASN A 313 10.66 24.02 4.97
N PRO A 314 11.44 24.46 5.96
CA PRO A 314 11.71 23.68 7.18
C PRO A 314 10.45 23.45 8.01
N PHE A 315 10.44 22.41 8.86
CA PHE A 315 9.43 22.35 9.91
C PHE A 315 9.70 23.40 10.97
N LEU A 316 8.67 23.72 11.76
CA LEU A 316 8.82 24.57 12.94
C LEU A 316 8.82 23.71 14.19
N ASP A 317 9.71 24.02 15.13
CA ASP A 317 9.71 23.45 16.47
C ASP A 317 8.55 24.00 17.31
N SER A 318 8.43 23.55 18.57
CA SER A 318 7.37 24.02 19.48
C SER A 318 7.48 25.51 19.84
N LYS A 319 8.61 26.15 19.58
CA LYS A 319 8.87 27.59 19.82
C LYS A 319 8.71 28.41 18.53
N GLY A 320 8.35 27.78 17.41
CA GLY A 320 8.21 28.43 16.11
C GLY A 320 9.52 28.62 15.36
N ASN A 321 10.64 28.04 15.81
CA ASN A 321 11.92 28.14 15.10
C ASN A 321 12.03 27.09 13.99
N PRO A 322 12.66 27.41 12.86
CA PRO A 322 12.97 26.45 11.81
C PRO A 322 13.85 25.28 12.29
N ILE A 323 13.40 24.05 12.02
CA ILE A 323 14.20 22.83 12.12
C ILE A 323 15.00 22.69 10.83
N ASN A 324 16.29 23.01 10.90
CA ASN A 324 17.16 23.01 9.73
C ASN A 324 17.78 21.63 9.51
N VAL A 325 17.36 20.95 8.44
CA VAL A 325 18.09 19.80 7.91
C VAL A 325 19.34 20.29 7.17
N THR A 326 20.51 19.82 7.57
CA THR A 326 21.80 20.34 7.06
C THR A 326 22.38 19.54 5.91
N ALA A 327 21.92 18.29 5.73
CA ALA A 327 22.36 17.40 4.66
C ALA A 327 21.23 16.43 4.25
N PRO A 328 21.27 15.88 3.03
CA PRO A 328 20.43 14.76 2.64
C PRO A 328 20.58 13.58 3.61
N MET A 329 19.51 12.82 3.82
CA MET A 329 19.54 11.60 4.64
C MET A 329 20.61 10.65 4.12
N LYS A 330 21.51 10.18 5.00
CA LYS A 330 22.53 9.22 4.60
C LYS A 330 21.89 7.84 4.34
N LEU A 331 22.06 7.31 3.14
CA LEU A 331 21.66 5.95 2.80
C LEU A 331 22.81 4.98 3.09
N CYS A 332 22.66 4.18 4.14
CA CYS A 332 23.65 3.19 4.56
C CYS A 332 23.35 1.84 3.89
N THR A 333 24.36 1.24 3.26
CA THR A 333 24.19 -0.03 2.53
C THR A 333 24.42 -1.27 3.40
N SER A 334 25.00 -1.10 4.60
CA SER A 334 25.26 -2.19 5.54
C SER A 334 24.67 -1.90 6.93
N VAL A 335 24.39 -2.97 7.67
CA VAL A 335 23.83 -2.89 9.03
C VAL A 335 24.85 -2.27 9.99
N GLU A 336 26.13 -2.53 9.79
CA GLU A 336 27.23 -1.99 10.60
C GLU A 336 27.36 -0.48 10.41
N GLU A 337 27.33 -0.02 9.15
CA GLU A 337 27.37 1.40 8.82
C GLU A 337 26.16 2.13 9.41
N PHE A 338 24.96 1.58 9.18
CA PHE A 338 23.71 2.11 9.73
C PHE A 338 23.75 2.18 11.26
N SER A 339 24.15 1.09 11.93
CA SER A 339 24.19 1.02 13.39
C SER A 339 25.19 1.99 13.99
N THR A 340 26.34 2.18 13.35
CA THR A 340 27.38 3.11 13.79
C THR A 340 26.89 4.54 13.66
N HIS A 341 26.37 4.92 12.49
CA HIS A 341 25.85 6.27 12.26
C HIS A 341 24.69 6.61 13.19
N LEU A 342 23.72 5.70 13.34
CA LEU A 342 22.57 5.89 14.22
C LEU A 342 23.00 6.14 15.68
N LYS A 343 23.96 5.36 16.20
CA LYS A 343 24.48 5.56 17.56
C LYS A 343 25.12 6.94 17.72
N THR A 344 25.94 7.36 16.76
CA THR A 344 26.59 8.68 16.78
C THR A 344 25.56 9.80 16.72
N ASP A 345 24.57 9.71 15.84
CA ASP A 345 23.57 10.76 15.67
C ASP A 345 22.66 10.90 16.89
N VAL A 346 22.17 9.78 17.42
CA VAL A 346 21.34 9.79 18.64
C VAL A 346 22.12 10.33 19.84
N ALA A 347 23.42 10.03 19.96
CA ALA A 347 24.27 10.60 21.01
C ALA A 347 24.35 12.13 20.92
N LYS A 348 24.53 12.67 19.70
CA LYS A 348 24.53 14.14 19.46
C LYS A 348 23.18 14.78 19.80
N GLN A 349 22.08 14.17 19.37
CA GLN A 349 20.74 14.69 19.69
C GLN A 349 20.47 14.64 21.20
N ARG A 350 20.90 13.58 21.89
CA ARG A 350 20.81 13.47 23.36
C ARG A 350 21.59 14.58 24.05
N GLU A 351 22.83 14.84 23.64
CA GLU A 351 23.67 15.89 24.21
C GLU A 351 23.05 17.27 24.03
N PHE A 352 22.54 17.57 22.83
CA PHE A 352 21.82 18.82 22.56
C PHE A 352 20.60 18.99 23.47
N MET A 353 19.77 17.96 23.61
CA MET A 353 18.61 18.00 24.52
C MET A 353 19.01 18.12 25.99
N ALA A 354 20.13 17.53 26.41
CA ALA A 354 20.61 17.63 27.78
C ALA A 354 21.04 19.05 28.17
N MET A 355 21.50 19.86 27.20
CA MET A 355 21.78 21.28 27.42
C MET A 355 20.52 22.08 27.77
N GLU A 356 19.38 21.71 27.16
CA GLU A 356 18.08 22.35 27.38
C GLU A 356 17.37 21.83 28.65
N PHE A 357 17.43 20.52 28.91
CA PHE A 357 16.75 19.86 30.03
C PHE A 357 17.73 19.34 31.09
N LYS A 358 18.47 20.25 31.72
CA LYS A 358 19.45 19.92 32.78
C LYS A 358 18.80 19.11 33.91
N ASN A 359 19.50 18.08 34.39
CA ASN A 359 19.07 17.19 35.49
C ASN A 359 17.73 16.43 35.25
N SER A 360 17.35 16.22 33.99
CA SER A 360 16.17 15.45 33.61
C SER A 360 16.55 14.10 32.99
N LYS A 361 15.72 13.06 33.18
CA LYS A 361 15.83 11.79 32.44
C LYS A 361 15.25 11.86 31.01
N ARG A 362 14.72 13.01 30.62
CA ARG A 362 14.06 13.20 29.30
C ARG A 362 15.00 12.92 28.11
N PRO A 363 16.27 13.38 28.09
CA PRO A 363 17.18 13.10 26.98
C PRO A 363 17.44 11.60 26.78
N GLU A 364 17.61 10.84 27.87
CA GLU A 364 17.83 9.38 27.80
C GLU A 364 16.60 8.66 27.27
N ILE A 365 15.40 9.00 27.77
CA ILE A 365 14.15 8.39 27.32
C ILE A 365 13.91 8.71 25.83
N TYR A 366 14.17 9.95 25.40
CA TYR A 366 14.07 10.34 24.00
C TYR A 366 15.02 9.53 23.13
N ALA A 367 16.30 9.45 23.51
CA ALA A 367 17.32 8.73 22.76
C ALA A 367 16.98 7.24 22.61
N GLN A 368 16.49 6.60 23.68
CA GLN A 368 16.04 5.20 23.65
C GLN A 368 14.87 5.01 22.68
N LYS A 369 13.82 5.83 22.81
CA LYS A 369 12.64 5.76 21.93
C LYS A 369 12.99 6.02 20.47
N LEU A 370 13.87 6.98 20.20
CA LEU A 370 14.32 7.29 18.84
C LEU A 370 15.11 6.13 18.24
N MET A 371 16.05 5.53 18.99
CA MET A 371 16.78 4.35 18.51
C MET A 371 15.84 3.18 18.21
N GLU A 372 14.89 2.91 19.09
CA GLU A 372 13.92 1.82 18.90
C GLU A 372 13.08 2.04 17.66
N LEU A 373 12.52 3.25 17.51
CA LEU A 373 11.74 3.65 16.34
C LEU A 373 12.52 3.51 15.03
N VAL A 374 13.74 4.08 14.95
CA VAL A 374 14.53 4.08 13.71
C VAL A 374 14.96 2.65 13.33
N ARG A 375 15.29 1.81 14.32
CA ARG A 375 15.55 0.37 14.08
C ARG A 375 14.31 -0.37 13.60
N GLN A 376 13.15 -0.09 14.19
CA GLN A 376 11.90 -0.71 13.77
C GLN A 376 11.56 -0.35 12.31
N LEU A 377 11.68 0.93 11.93
CA LEU A 377 11.49 1.38 10.55
C LEU A 377 12.48 0.72 9.59
N ALA A 378 13.76 0.64 9.97
CA ALA A 378 14.78 -0.02 9.17
C ALA A 378 14.46 -1.51 8.94
N THR A 379 14.00 -2.23 9.97
CA THR A 379 13.59 -3.64 9.84
C THR A 379 12.39 -3.79 8.90
N ILE A 380 11.35 -2.96 9.07
CA ILE A 380 10.12 -3.04 8.27
C ILE A 380 10.39 -2.72 6.80
N TYR A 381 11.18 -1.69 6.50
CA TYR A 381 11.37 -1.23 5.12
C TYR A 381 12.60 -1.83 4.42
N LYS A 382 13.46 -2.57 5.11
CA LYS A 382 14.64 -3.21 4.50
C LYS A 382 14.31 -4.01 3.22
N PRO A 383 13.24 -4.83 3.16
CA PRO A 383 12.93 -5.57 1.93
C PRO A 383 12.65 -4.65 0.72
N TYR A 384 12.09 -3.47 0.97
CA TYR A 384 11.75 -2.49 -0.06
C TYR A 384 12.94 -1.58 -0.42
N GLY A 385 13.76 -1.20 0.57
CA GLY A 385 14.95 -0.37 0.35
C GLY A 385 16.10 -1.08 -0.38
N PHE A 386 16.01 -2.40 -0.54
CA PHE A 386 16.94 -3.22 -1.31
C PHE A 386 16.25 -4.00 -2.44
N TYR A 387 15.03 -3.61 -2.79
CA TYR A 387 14.25 -4.30 -3.82
C TYR A 387 14.92 -4.19 -5.19
N LYS A 388 15.01 -5.32 -5.90
CA LYS A 388 15.70 -5.40 -7.21
C LYS A 388 14.74 -5.71 -8.37
N GLY A 389 13.45 -5.78 -8.09
CA GLY A 389 12.41 -5.92 -9.10
C GLY A 389 12.01 -4.56 -9.69
N ARG A 390 11.57 -4.57 -10.94
CA ARG A 390 10.87 -3.48 -11.61
C ARG A 390 9.60 -4.05 -12.22
N PHE A 391 8.47 -3.39 -12.05
CA PHE A 391 7.18 -3.92 -12.46
C PHE A 391 6.89 -3.50 -13.91
N ASP A 392 6.77 -4.51 -14.79
CA ASP A 392 6.33 -4.29 -16.16
C ASP A 392 4.90 -3.74 -16.17
N CYS A 393 4.66 -2.70 -16.98
CA CYS A 393 3.34 -2.07 -17.11
C CYS A 393 2.87 -2.07 -18.58
N SER A 394 3.21 -3.12 -19.33
CA SER A 394 2.88 -3.23 -20.75
C SER A 394 1.38 -3.32 -20.98
N ASN A 395 0.63 -4.07 -20.15
CA ASN A 395 -0.83 -4.12 -20.25
C ASN A 395 -1.46 -2.76 -19.92
N LEU A 396 -0.90 -2.03 -18.95
CA LEU A 396 -1.38 -0.68 -18.61
C LEU A 396 -1.17 0.30 -19.78
N GLN A 397 0.00 0.25 -20.42
CA GLN A 397 0.27 1.04 -21.63
C GLN A 397 -0.67 0.64 -22.77
N GLY A 398 -0.86 -0.67 -23.00
CA GLY A 398 -1.80 -1.18 -23.98
C GLY A 398 -3.25 -0.75 -23.70
N LEU A 399 -3.65 -0.62 -22.42
CA LEU A 399 -4.96 -0.07 -22.06
C LEU A 399 -5.10 1.38 -22.53
N MET A 400 -4.07 2.21 -22.34
CA MET A 400 -4.06 3.60 -22.80
C MET A 400 -3.97 3.74 -24.32
N GLU A 401 -3.21 2.88 -24.99
CA GLU A 401 -3.05 2.93 -26.45
C GLU A 401 -4.36 2.66 -27.20
N ASN A 402 -5.28 1.93 -26.58
CA ASN A 402 -6.61 1.65 -27.12
C ASN A 402 -7.63 2.79 -26.89
N MET A 403 -7.24 3.85 -26.19
CA MET A 403 -8.12 5.00 -25.89
C MET A 403 -8.06 6.07 -26.98
N SER A 404 -9.15 6.81 -27.13
CA SER A 404 -9.14 8.08 -27.87
C SER A 404 -8.25 9.12 -27.17
N GLU A 405 -7.87 10.19 -27.87
CA GLU A 405 -7.09 11.26 -27.25
C GLU A 405 -7.87 11.96 -26.13
N GLU A 406 -9.19 12.10 -26.29
CA GLU A 406 -10.08 12.64 -25.25
C GLU A 406 -10.07 11.75 -24.00
N GLU A 407 -10.20 10.43 -24.17
CA GLU A 407 -10.15 9.46 -23.06
C GLU A 407 -8.79 9.45 -22.37
N LYS A 408 -7.68 9.54 -23.12
CA LYS A 408 -6.33 9.65 -22.55
C LYS A 408 -6.19 10.89 -21.68
N ILE A 409 -6.79 12.01 -22.09
CA ILE A 409 -6.80 13.25 -21.31
C ILE A 409 -7.71 13.12 -20.09
N GLU A 410 -8.90 12.55 -20.24
CA GLU A 410 -9.90 12.42 -19.18
C GLU A 410 -9.45 11.46 -18.07
N PHE A 411 -8.93 10.28 -18.42
CA PHE A 411 -8.40 9.34 -17.43
C PHE A 411 -6.97 9.69 -17.00
N GLY A 412 -6.09 10.14 -17.88
CA GLY A 412 -4.82 10.75 -17.49
C GLY A 412 -3.91 9.96 -16.53
N PHE A 413 -3.72 8.64 -16.74
CA PHE A 413 -2.89 7.78 -15.87
C PHE A 413 -1.52 7.39 -16.47
N ASP A 414 -0.97 8.21 -17.38
CA ASP A 414 0.37 7.99 -17.92
C ASP A 414 1.46 8.31 -16.88
N VAL A 415 2.03 7.26 -16.28
CA VAL A 415 3.12 7.36 -15.30
C VAL A 415 4.42 7.92 -15.90
N LYS A 416 4.62 7.91 -17.23
CA LYS A 416 5.78 8.54 -17.89
C LYS A 416 5.75 10.06 -17.80
N SER A 417 4.55 10.64 -17.63
CA SER A 417 4.35 12.08 -17.57
C SER A 417 4.59 12.69 -16.18
N ILE A 418 4.91 11.87 -15.18
CA ILE A 418 5.15 12.34 -13.81
C ILE A 418 6.50 13.06 -13.74
N ASP A 419 6.48 14.35 -13.41
CA ASP A 419 7.67 15.10 -13.02
C ASP A 419 7.93 14.84 -11.53
N TRP A 420 8.90 13.97 -11.23
CA TRP A 420 9.26 13.64 -9.84
C TRP A 420 9.70 14.86 -9.04
N GLY A 421 10.40 15.79 -9.66
CA GLY A 421 10.88 17.01 -8.99
C GLY A 421 9.73 17.89 -8.56
N HIS A 422 8.75 18.10 -9.44
CA HIS A 422 7.53 18.83 -9.11
C HIS A 422 6.66 18.05 -8.10
N TYR A 423 6.40 16.78 -8.38
CA TYR A 423 5.52 15.94 -7.56
C TYR A 423 6.03 15.82 -6.12
N ILE A 424 7.28 15.43 -5.89
CA ILE A 424 7.80 15.26 -4.53
C ILE A 424 7.87 16.61 -3.79
N LYS A 425 8.46 17.64 -4.41
CA LYS A 425 8.75 18.91 -3.70
C LYS A 425 7.54 19.81 -3.53
N ASN A 426 6.64 19.84 -4.50
CA ASN A 426 5.56 20.83 -4.57
C ASN A 426 4.17 20.23 -4.37
N VAL A 427 4.02 18.91 -4.46
CA VAL A 427 2.72 18.23 -4.32
C VAL A 427 2.69 17.32 -3.10
N HIS A 428 3.50 16.27 -3.09
CA HIS A 428 3.44 15.21 -2.09
C HIS A 428 3.90 15.65 -0.70
N VAL A 429 5.12 16.17 -0.55
CA VAL A 429 5.62 16.61 0.76
C VAL A 429 4.76 17.75 1.35
N PRO A 430 4.34 18.78 0.60
CA PRO A 430 3.34 19.74 1.08
C PRO A 430 1.99 19.12 1.47
N GLY A 431 1.48 18.19 0.66
CA GLY A 431 0.22 17.47 0.92
C GLY A 431 0.26 16.66 2.21
N LEU A 432 1.39 15.97 2.46
CA LEU A 432 1.65 15.23 3.69
C LEU A 432 1.56 16.14 4.92
N ARG A 433 2.14 17.34 4.84
CA ARG A 433 2.08 18.35 5.90
C ARG A 433 0.65 18.82 6.15
N MET A 434 -0.10 19.05 5.08
CA MET A 434 -1.47 19.57 5.17
C MET A 434 -2.43 18.52 5.75
N HIS A 435 -2.45 17.31 5.19
CA HIS A 435 -3.52 16.34 5.47
C HIS A 435 -3.20 15.34 6.57
N VAL A 436 -1.92 15.01 6.78
CA VAL A 436 -1.51 13.99 7.76
C VAL A 436 -1.02 14.62 9.06
N MET A 437 -0.37 15.78 8.97
CA MET A 437 0.24 16.40 10.15
C MET A 437 -0.66 17.41 10.87
N GLN A 438 -1.60 18.07 10.18
CA GLN A 438 -2.57 18.97 10.82
C GLN A 438 -3.77 18.23 11.44
N SER A 439 -4.08 17.03 10.95
CA SER A 439 -5.18 16.18 11.46
C SER A 439 -4.93 15.61 12.87
N HIS A 440 -3.72 15.76 13.42
CA HIS A 440 -3.38 15.39 14.81
C HIS A 440 -3.59 16.54 15.82
N LYS A 441 -4.28 17.61 15.43
CA LYS A 441 -4.65 18.75 16.30
C LYS A 441 -6.15 18.86 16.61
N MET A 442 -6.96 17.84 16.32
CA MET A 442 -8.36 17.77 16.78
C MET A 442 -8.52 16.77 17.91
#